data_AF-A0A956R5J5-F1
#
_entry.id   AF-A0A956R5J5-F1
#
_cell.length_a   1.000
_cell.length_b   1.000
_cell.length_c   1.000
_cell.angle_alpha   90.00
_cell.angle_beta   90.00
_cell.angle_gamma   90.00
#
_symmetry.space_group_name_H-M   'P 1'
#
loop_
_entity.id
_entity.type
_entity.pdbx_description
1 polymer ?
#
loop_
_entity_poly.entity_id
_entity_poly.type
_entity_poly.pdbx_seq_one_letter_code
_entity_poly.pdbx_strand_id
1 'polypeptide(L)'
;MPQTQYHRGSTADGRSFMGIEIETYFDEPTFYMARLSNLGLVLWRETPVLACVTQVAATLEKLEPVPGQGFALMAVITAKCAPIGADIRSVVDDGMRAHRSAALAMAAVIEVPGVFGGLTRAIARTMSVISRTPYPVNTYGSVADAAAWLPSLMASRGAPEVPASRIVEAIDAARRPRP
;
A
#
# COMPACT_ATOMS: atom_id res chain seq x y z
N MET A 1 13.86 -19.70 -23.18
CA MET A 1 13.67 -18.72 -22.09
C MET A 1 13.79 -17.32 -22.69
N PRO A 2 12.71 -16.55 -22.84
CA PRO A 2 12.81 -15.18 -23.32
C PRO A 2 13.09 -14.23 -22.16
N GLN A 3 14.17 -13.47 -22.27
CA GLN A 3 14.48 -12.35 -21.38
C GLN A 3 13.59 -11.17 -21.76
N THR A 4 12.57 -10.90 -20.96
CA THR A 4 11.74 -9.69 -21.12
C THR A 4 12.55 -8.50 -20.60
N GLN A 5 12.99 -7.64 -21.52
CA GLN A 5 13.57 -6.33 -21.21
C GLN A 5 12.50 -5.49 -20.49
N TYR A 6 12.69 -5.25 -19.19
CA TYR A 6 11.88 -4.31 -18.43
C TYR A 6 12.33 -2.88 -18.76
N HIS A 7 11.44 -2.11 -19.38
CA HIS A 7 11.61 -0.68 -19.61
C HIS A 7 11.74 0.06 -18.27
N ARG A 8 12.87 0.73 -18.05
CA ARG A 8 12.98 1.85 -17.11
C ARG A 8 12.18 3.02 -17.67
N GLY A 9 10.97 3.22 -17.14
CA GLY A 9 10.15 4.39 -17.42
C GLY A 9 9.48 4.87 -16.14
N SER A 10 10.27 5.33 -15.16
CA SER A 10 9.73 6.09 -14.02
C SER A 10 9.40 7.50 -14.51
N THR A 11 8.26 7.66 -15.17
CA THR A 11 7.67 8.97 -15.40
C THR A 11 6.88 9.34 -14.16
N ALA A 12 7.54 10.02 -13.21
CA ALA A 12 6.85 10.69 -12.11
C ALA A 12 5.98 11.80 -12.72
N ASP A 13 4.75 11.46 -13.09
CA ASP A 13 3.73 12.43 -13.53
C ASP A 13 3.12 13.04 -12.27
N GLY A 14 3.74 14.14 -11.82
CA GLY A 14 3.33 14.89 -10.63
C GLY A 14 1.99 15.59 -10.83
N ARG A 15 0.90 14.95 -10.40
CA ARG A 15 -0.42 15.60 -10.38
C ARG A 15 -0.58 16.39 -9.10
N SER A 16 -0.43 17.71 -9.18
CA SER A 16 -0.66 18.62 -8.06
C SER A 16 -2.15 19.04 -7.99
N PHE A 17 -2.80 18.70 -6.88
CA PHE A 17 -4.09 19.27 -6.50
C PHE A 17 -3.98 19.68 -5.03
N MET A 18 -4.13 20.97 -4.70
CA MET A 18 -4.09 21.51 -3.34
C MET A 18 -2.83 21.16 -2.50
N GLY A 19 -1.63 21.24 -3.08
CA GLY A 19 -0.36 21.30 -2.34
C GLY A 19 0.20 19.99 -1.76
N ILE A 20 -0.53 18.87 -1.82
CA ILE A 20 0.00 17.53 -1.55
C ILE A 20 0.11 16.80 -2.88
N GLU A 21 1.35 16.67 -3.37
CA GLU A 21 1.68 16.00 -4.61
C GLU A 21 1.66 14.48 -4.44
N ILE A 22 1.04 13.79 -5.39
CA ILE A 22 1.09 12.34 -5.49
C ILE A 22 2.24 11.95 -6.41
N GLU A 23 3.23 11.25 -5.88
CA GLU A 23 4.34 10.71 -6.66
C GLU A 23 3.99 9.28 -7.06
N THR A 24 3.72 9.04 -8.34
CA THR A 24 3.42 7.69 -8.84
C THR A 24 4.71 6.96 -9.20
N TYR A 25 4.91 5.77 -8.64
CA TYR A 25 6.04 4.89 -8.95
C TYR A 25 5.68 3.85 -10.00
N PHE A 26 4.49 3.26 -9.88
CA PHE A 26 3.98 2.23 -10.79
C PHE A 26 2.51 2.47 -11.08
N ASP A 27 2.13 2.35 -12.35
CA ASP A 27 0.74 2.39 -12.79
C ASP A 27 0.53 1.32 -13.87
N GLU A 28 0.55 0.06 -13.44
CA GLU A 28 0.47 -1.12 -14.28
C GLU A 28 -0.95 -1.69 -14.29
N PRO A 29 -1.40 -2.39 -15.34
CA PRO A 29 -2.76 -2.94 -15.39
C PRO A 29 -3.15 -3.78 -14.15
N THR A 30 -2.18 -4.49 -13.56
CA THR A 30 -2.37 -5.38 -12.41
C THR A 30 -2.20 -4.70 -11.05
N PHE A 31 -1.44 -3.61 -10.97
CA PHE A 31 -1.22 -2.90 -9.71
C PHE A 31 -0.82 -1.43 -9.89
N TYR A 32 -1.08 -0.64 -8.86
CA TYR A 32 -0.66 0.75 -8.76
C TYR A 32 0.10 0.96 -7.46
N MET A 33 1.16 1.76 -7.52
CA MET A 33 1.88 2.21 -6.35
C MET A 33 2.23 3.68 -6.48
N ALA A 34 1.92 4.43 -5.43
CA ALA A 34 2.29 5.83 -5.32
C ALA A 34 2.61 6.21 -3.88
N ARG A 35 3.12 7.41 -3.72
CA ARG A 35 3.38 8.06 -2.46
C ARG A 35 2.60 9.36 -2.38
N LEU A 36 1.96 9.57 -1.23
CA LEU A 36 1.29 10.81 -0.86
C LEU A 36 1.92 11.29 0.45
N SER A 37 2.85 12.24 0.38
CA SER A 37 3.72 12.60 1.52
C SER A 37 4.49 11.38 2.07
N ASN A 38 4.32 10.98 3.32
CA ASN A 38 4.95 9.79 3.93
C ASN A 38 4.02 8.56 3.92
N LEU A 39 2.96 8.58 3.12
CA LEU A 39 2.02 7.47 2.96
C LEU A 39 2.26 6.79 1.61
N GLY A 40 2.69 5.53 1.65
CA GLY A 40 2.64 4.65 0.49
C GLY A 40 1.21 4.15 0.24
N LEU A 41 0.76 4.22 -1.00
CA LEU A 41 -0.50 3.67 -1.47
C LEU A 41 -0.19 2.55 -2.44
N VAL A 42 -0.67 1.34 -2.18
CA VAL A 42 -0.57 0.18 -3.06
C VAL A 42 -1.98 -0.30 -3.37
N LEU A 43 -2.38 -0.33 -4.63
CA LEU A 43 -3.65 -0.87 -5.09
C LEU A 43 -3.40 -2.09 -5.96
N TRP A 44 -3.76 -3.27 -5.47
CA TRP A 44 -3.74 -4.52 -6.22
C TRP A 44 -5.04 -4.64 -7.02
N ARG A 45 -4.95 -4.37 -8.33
CA ARG A 45 -6.08 -4.47 -9.28
C ARG A 45 -6.36 -5.93 -9.65
N GLU A 46 -5.34 -6.78 -9.59
CA GLU A 46 -5.39 -8.24 -9.78
C GLU A 46 -4.53 -8.96 -8.74
N THR A 47 -4.57 -10.30 -8.73
CA THR A 47 -3.73 -11.11 -7.83
C THR A 47 -2.25 -10.77 -8.04
N PRO A 48 -1.52 -10.33 -7.00
CA PRO A 48 -0.12 -9.98 -7.15
C PRO A 48 0.69 -11.22 -7.53
N VAL A 49 1.71 -11.02 -8.35
CA VAL A 49 2.74 -12.03 -8.64
C VAL A 49 4.05 -11.60 -7.98
N LEU A 50 4.96 -12.56 -7.80
CA LEU A 50 6.24 -12.34 -7.11
C LEU A 50 7.02 -11.13 -7.64
N ALA A 51 7.08 -10.97 -8.96
CA ALA A 51 7.78 -9.84 -9.58
C ALA A 51 7.24 -8.48 -9.13
N CYS A 52 5.91 -8.31 -9.10
CA CYS A 52 5.27 -7.06 -8.67
C CYS A 52 5.50 -6.78 -7.19
N VAL A 53 5.41 -7.81 -6.34
CA VAL A 53 5.65 -7.66 -4.90
C VAL A 53 7.10 -7.28 -4.61
N THR A 54 8.06 -7.87 -5.32
CA THR A 54 9.47 -7.47 -5.23
C THR A 54 9.69 -6.02 -5.61
N GLN A 55 9.00 -5.52 -6.65
CA GLN A 55 9.06 -4.10 -7.04
C GLN A 55 8.50 -3.17 -5.96
N VAL A 56 7.37 -3.53 -5.36
CA VAL A 56 6.76 -2.77 -4.26
C VAL A 56 7.70 -2.76 -3.04
N ALA A 57 8.23 -3.92 -2.65
CA ALA A 57 9.16 -4.04 -1.52
C ALA A 57 10.42 -3.18 -1.72
N ALA A 58 11.01 -3.20 -2.91
CA ALA A 58 12.17 -2.37 -3.24
C ALA A 58 11.87 -0.86 -3.27
N THR A 59 10.59 -0.47 -3.29
CA THR A 59 10.18 0.94 -3.33
C THR A 59 9.86 1.49 -1.93
N LEU A 60 9.75 0.63 -0.91
CA LEU A 60 9.42 1.05 0.46
C LEU A 60 10.44 2.05 1.03
N GLU A 61 11.72 1.93 0.68
CA GLU A 61 12.77 2.89 1.10
C GLU A 61 12.50 4.33 0.62
N LYS A 62 11.74 4.50 -0.46
CA LYS A 62 11.40 5.81 -1.04
C LYS A 62 10.17 6.46 -0.40
N LEU A 63 9.49 5.74 0.50
CA LEU A 63 8.29 6.25 1.18
C LEU A 63 8.63 7.21 2.33
N GLU A 64 9.89 7.27 2.74
CA GLU A 64 10.40 8.20 3.73
C GLU A 64 11.25 9.28 3.05
N PRO A 65 10.63 10.36 2.52
CA PRO A 65 11.37 11.40 1.81
C PRO A 65 12.31 12.20 2.72
N VAL A 66 12.01 12.26 4.02
CA VAL A 66 12.83 12.90 5.05
C VAL A 66 13.24 11.83 6.06
N PRO A 67 14.53 11.46 6.13
CA PRO A 67 15.02 10.45 7.06
C PRO A 67 14.66 10.76 8.52
N GLY A 68 14.20 9.74 9.24
CA GLY A 68 13.79 9.81 10.64
C GLY A 68 12.29 10.09 10.85
N GLN A 69 11.52 10.45 9.81
CA GLN A 69 10.08 10.67 9.94
C GLN A 69 9.26 9.38 9.81
N GLY A 70 9.83 8.33 9.23
CA GLY A 70 9.14 7.10 8.91
C GLY A 70 8.06 7.23 7.83
N PHE A 71 7.36 6.13 7.57
CA PHE A 71 6.28 6.06 6.59
C PHE A 71 5.13 5.17 7.05
N ALA A 72 3.93 5.40 6.52
CA ALA A 72 2.82 4.45 6.62
C ALA A 72 2.52 3.81 5.26
N LEU A 73 1.85 2.66 5.28
CA LEU A 73 1.47 1.94 4.06
C LEU A 73 -0.02 1.60 4.08
N MET A 74 -0.73 1.94 3.02
CA MET A 74 -2.07 1.42 2.73
C MET A 74 -1.99 0.45 1.55
N ALA A 75 -2.35 -0.82 1.78
CA ALA A 75 -2.47 -1.82 0.74
C ALA A 75 -3.96 -2.14 0.50
N VAL A 76 -4.46 -1.84 -0.70
CA VAL A 76 -5.84 -2.12 -1.11
C VAL A 76 -5.86 -3.36 -2.00
N ILE A 77 -6.60 -4.37 -1.58
CA ILE A 77 -6.78 -5.65 -2.24
C ILE A 77 -8.22 -5.69 -2.77
N THR A 78 -8.35 -5.66 -4.09
CA THR A 78 -9.68 -5.66 -4.75
C THR A 78 -10.29 -7.05 -4.77
N ALA A 79 -11.59 -7.13 -5.10
CA ALA A 79 -12.30 -8.41 -5.25
C ALA A 79 -11.75 -9.32 -6.37
N LYS A 80 -10.90 -8.79 -7.26
CA LYS A 80 -10.26 -9.57 -8.34
C LYS A 80 -9.02 -10.34 -7.87
N CYS A 81 -8.52 -10.07 -6.67
CA CYS A 81 -7.36 -10.75 -6.13
C CYS A 81 -7.77 -12.10 -5.50
N ALA A 82 -7.10 -13.17 -5.92
CA ALA A 82 -7.14 -14.45 -5.25
C ALA A 82 -6.22 -14.45 -4.02
N PRO A 83 -6.38 -15.41 -3.08
CA PRO A 83 -5.42 -15.64 -2.02
C PRO A 83 -4.00 -15.87 -2.56
N ILE A 84 -3.01 -15.22 -1.94
CA ILE A 84 -1.60 -15.33 -2.33
C ILE A 84 -0.90 -16.54 -1.69
N GLY A 85 0.12 -17.05 -2.39
CA GLY A 85 0.99 -18.12 -1.93
C GLY A 85 1.94 -17.72 -0.78
N ALA A 86 2.58 -18.72 -0.18
CA ALA A 86 3.52 -18.52 0.93
C ALA A 86 4.81 -17.79 0.50
N ASP A 87 5.24 -17.98 -0.75
CA ASP A 87 6.37 -17.31 -1.38
C ASP A 87 6.17 -15.78 -1.45
N ILE A 88 5.01 -15.34 -1.96
CA ILE A 88 4.66 -13.93 -2.05
C ILE A 88 4.52 -13.34 -0.65
N ARG A 89 3.89 -14.06 0.27
CA ARG A 89 3.76 -13.63 1.67
C ARG A 89 5.14 -13.41 2.31
N SER A 90 6.10 -14.32 2.08
CA SER A 90 7.46 -14.19 2.61
C SER A 90 8.13 -12.91 2.13
N VAL A 91 8.00 -12.56 0.85
CA VAL A 91 8.60 -11.32 0.32
C VAL A 91 7.97 -10.07 0.95
N VAL A 92 6.65 -10.05 1.15
CA VAL A 92 5.98 -8.95 1.85
C VAL A 92 6.49 -8.83 3.29
N ASP A 93 6.54 -9.95 4.01
CA ASP A 93 6.98 -9.99 5.40
C ASP A 93 8.43 -9.56 5.55
N ASP A 94 9.32 -10.02 4.67
CA ASP A 94 10.74 -9.67 4.67
C ASP A 94 10.97 -8.20 4.31
N GLY A 95 10.25 -7.67 3.32
CA GLY A 95 10.28 -6.25 2.97
C GLY A 95 9.85 -5.37 4.14
N MET A 96 8.69 -5.68 4.74
CA MET A 96 8.19 -4.93 5.90
C MET A 96 9.08 -5.08 7.14
N ARG A 97 9.76 -6.23 7.31
CA ARG A 97 10.73 -6.45 8.39
C ARG A 97 12.00 -5.64 8.19
N ALA A 98 12.49 -5.53 6.96
CA ALA A 98 13.67 -4.71 6.62
C ALA A 98 13.44 -3.24 6.96
N HIS A 99 12.20 -2.76 6.83
CA HIS A 99 11.83 -1.36 7.12
C HIS A 99 11.15 -1.17 8.48
N ARG A 100 11.27 -2.13 9.41
CA ARG A 100 10.54 -2.12 10.69
C ARG A 100 10.76 -0.88 11.56
N SER A 101 11.91 -0.22 11.43
CA SER A 101 12.26 0.99 12.20
C SER A 101 11.66 2.27 11.61
N ALA A 102 11.35 2.26 10.31
CA ALA A 102 10.76 3.38 9.60
C ALA A 102 9.23 3.25 9.45
N ALA A 103 8.69 2.02 9.46
CA ALA A 103 7.26 1.79 9.35
C ALA A 103 6.51 2.28 10.59
N LEU A 104 5.60 3.24 10.39
CA LEU A 104 4.76 3.86 11.42
C LEU A 104 3.44 3.12 11.62
N ALA A 105 2.82 2.66 10.53
CA ALA A 105 1.56 1.94 10.52
C ALA A 105 1.31 1.24 9.17
N MET A 106 0.49 0.20 9.17
CA MET A 106 0.01 -0.45 7.95
C MET A 106 -1.51 -0.65 7.99
N ALA A 107 -2.20 -0.25 6.94
CA ALA A 107 -3.61 -0.55 6.73
C ALA A 107 -3.78 -1.50 5.54
N ALA A 108 -4.38 -2.66 5.76
CA ALA A 108 -4.80 -3.56 4.70
C ALA A 108 -6.30 -3.36 4.44
N VAL A 109 -6.68 -2.94 3.24
CA VAL A 109 -8.08 -2.79 2.82
C VAL A 109 -8.43 -3.98 1.94
N ILE A 110 -9.40 -4.80 2.36
CA ILE A 110 -9.82 -5.98 1.61
C ILE A 110 -11.26 -5.77 1.15
N GLU A 111 -11.42 -5.40 -0.12
CA GLU A 111 -12.69 -5.03 -0.74
C GLU A 111 -13.39 -6.24 -1.35
N VAL A 112 -13.33 -7.37 -0.66
CA VAL A 112 -14.05 -8.58 -1.01
C VAL A 112 -15.44 -8.50 -0.36
N PRO A 113 -16.54 -8.55 -1.13
CA PRO A 113 -17.88 -8.49 -0.58
C PRO A 113 -18.29 -9.82 0.09
N GLY A 114 -19.35 -9.76 0.89
CA GLY A 114 -20.00 -10.92 1.48
C GLY A 114 -19.22 -11.62 2.60
N VAL A 115 -19.69 -12.82 2.98
CA VAL A 115 -19.16 -13.62 4.09
C VAL A 115 -17.69 -13.96 3.87
N PHE A 116 -17.30 -14.26 2.64
CA PHE A 116 -15.91 -14.61 2.30
C PHE A 116 -14.95 -13.47 2.60
N GLY A 117 -15.29 -12.23 2.20
CA GLY A 117 -14.45 -11.08 2.54
C GLY A 117 -14.38 -10.77 4.03
N GLY A 118 -15.48 -10.98 4.76
CA GLY A 118 -15.48 -10.90 6.22
C GLY A 118 -14.50 -11.89 6.86
N LEU A 119 -14.51 -13.15 6.39
CA LEU A 119 -13.60 -14.20 6.85
C LEU A 119 -12.14 -13.89 6.49
N THR A 120 -11.85 -13.44 5.27
CA THR A 120 -10.50 -13.07 4.85
C THR A 120 -9.94 -11.95 5.73
N ARG A 121 -10.74 -10.93 6.04
CA ARG A 121 -10.33 -9.85 6.95
C ARG A 121 -10.06 -10.35 8.37
N ALA A 122 -10.88 -11.26 8.88
CA ALA A 122 -10.66 -11.87 10.20
C ALA A 122 -9.35 -12.68 10.25
N ILE A 123 -9.08 -13.48 9.23
CA ILE A 123 -7.81 -14.24 9.11
C ILE A 123 -6.62 -13.29 9.00
N ALA A 124 -6.68 -12.28 8.12
CA ALA A 124 -5.62 -11.31 7.94
C ALA A 124 -5.29 -10.59 9.26
N ARG A 125 -6.32 -10.16 10.00
CA ARG A 125 -6.15 -9.53 11.31
C ARG A 125 -5.47 -10.47 12.31
N THR A 126 -5.88 -11.74 12.38
CA THR A 126 -5.23 -12.72 13.27
C THR A 126 -3.76 -12.93 12.91
N MET A 127 -3.45 -12.99 11.62
CA MET A 127 -2.06 -13.11 11.14
C MET A 127 -1.20 -11.91 11.53
N SER A 128 -1.75 -10.69 11.45
CA SER A 128 -1.04 -9.47 11.87
C SER A 128 -0.72 -9.44 13.36
N VAL A 129 -1.56 -10.05 14.21
CA VAL A 129 -1.27 -10.18 15.66
C VAL A 129 -0.13 -11.16 15.90
N ILE A 130 -0.09 -12.26 15.14
CA ILE A 130 0.93 -13.31 15.28
C ILE A 130 2.29 -12.84 14.74
N SER A 131 2.32 -11.98 13.72
CA SER A 131 3.55 -11.55 13.05
C SER A 131 4.46 -10.62 13.89
N ARG A 132 4.04 -10.22 15.10
CA ARG A 132 4.80 -9.39 16.06
C ARG A 132 5.42 -8.12 15.43
N THR A 133 4.69 -7.47 14.53
CA THR A 133 5.14 -6.21 13.94
C THR A 133 5.24 -5.13 15.02
N PRO A 134 6.33 -4.34 15.07
CA PRO A 134 6.54 -3.31 16.10
C PRO A 134 5.71 -2.04 15.88
N TYR A 135 4.86 -2.02 14.85
CA TYR A 135 3.98 -0.92 14.48
C TYR A 135 2.53 -1.42 14.37
N PRO A 136 1.54 -0.52 14.52
CA PRO A 136 0.13 -0.86 14.36
C PRO A 136 -0.18 -1.36 12.95
N VAL A 137 -0.85 -2.50 12.88
CA VAL A 137 -1.41 -3.06 11.64
C VAL A 137 -2.90 -3.26 11.84
N ASN A 138 -3.72 -2.79 10.90
CA ASN A 138 -5.16 -3.04 10.96
C ASN A 138 -5.73 -3.37 9.57
N THR A 139 -6.83 -4.13 9.57
CA THR A 139 -7.52 -4.55 8.34
C THR A 139 -8.90 -3.93 8.27
N TYR A 140 -9.24 -3.37 7.11
CA TYR A 140 -10.48 -2.64 6.86
C TYR A 140 -11.27 -3.24 5.68
N GLY A 141 -12.58 -3.00 5.67
CA GLY A 141 -13.45 -3.35 4.56
C GLY A 141 -13.57 -2.25 3.51
N SER A 142 -13.16 -1.02 3.83
CA SER A 142 -13.25 0.13 2.94
C SER A 142 -12.01 1.02 3.04
N VAL A 143 -11.72 1.74 1.95
CA VAL A 143 -10.64 2.75 1.90
C VAL A 143 -10.95 3.92 2.85
N ALA A 144 -12.22 4.32 2.96
CA ALA A 144 -12.64 5.42 3.82
C ALA A 144 -12.31 5.16 5.30
N ASP A 145 -12.60 3.96 5.80
CA ASP A 145 -12.31 3.61 7.20
C ASP A 145 -10.80 3.61 7.48
N ALA A 146 -10.02 3.07 6.54
CA ALA A 146 -8.56 3.06 6.65
C ALA A 146 -7.97 4.47 6.59
N ALA A 147 -8.52 5.32 5.70
CA ALA A 147 -8.12 6.71 5.53
C ALA A 147 -8.49 7.58 6.73
N ALA A 148 -9.52 7.23 7.51
CA ALA A 148 -9.86 7.92 8.76
C ALA A 148 -8.88 7.59 9.90
N TRP A 149 -8.24 6.42 9.86
CA TRP A 149 -7.37 5.94 10.94
C TRP A 149 -5.88 6.25 10.75
N LEU A 150 -5.37 6.15 9.52
CA LEU A 150 -3.93 6.32 9.24
C LEU A 150 -3.38 7.72 9.57
N PRO A 151 -4.05 8.83 9.22
CA PRO A 151 -3.49 10.17 9.40
C PRO A 151 -3.15 10.49 10.86
N SER A 152 -4.02 10.13 11.80
CA SER A 152 -3.78 10.39 13.22
C SER A 152 -2.56 9.62 13.75
N LEU A 153 -2.32 8.40 13.25
CA LEU A 153 -1.14 7.62 13.64
C LEU A 153 0.14 8.22 13.07
N MET A 154 0.12 8.62 11.80
CA MET A 154 1.24 9.30 11.15
C MET A 154 1.60 10.58 11.89
N ALA A 155 0.60 11.43 12.18
CA ALA A 155 0.79 12.69 12.90
C ALA A 155 1.35 12.46 14.32
N SER A 156 0.86 11.46 15.05
CA SER A 156 1.34 11.12 16.40
C SER A 156 2.82 10.72 16.45
N ARG A 157 3.40 10.38 15.29
CA ARG A 157 4.78 9.93 15.13
C ARG A 157 5.65 10.94 14.38
N GLY A 158 5.14 12.14 14.11
CA GLY A 158 5.90 13.24 13.52
C GLY A 158 5.94 13.27 11.99
N ALA A 159 5.22 12.38 11.31
CA ALA A 159 5.04 12.47 9.86
C ALA A 159 3.99 13.54 9.51
N PRO A 160 4.10 14.20 8.34
CA PRO A 160 3.10 15.16 7.90
C PRO A 160 1.71 14.52 7.80
N GLU A 161 0.70 15.24 8.28
CA GLU A 161 -0.68 14.77 8.22
C GLU A 161 -1.19 14.81 6.77
N VAL A 162 -1.86 13.72 6.36
CA VAL A 162 -2.50 13.61 5.05
C VAL A 162 -4.01 13.56 5.27
N PRO A 163 -4.81 14.50 4.73
CA PRO A 163 -6.26 14.48 4.92
C PRO A 163 -6.88 13.19 4.37
N ALA A 164 -7.81 12.59 5.13
CA ALA A 164 -8.49 11.35 4.74
C ALA A 164 -9.14 11.44 3.34
N SER A 165 -9.75 12.58 3.01
CA SER A 165 -10.36 12.83 1.69
C SER A 165 -9.35 12.70 0.55
N ARG A 166 -8.11 13.17 0.74
CA ARG A 166 -7.04 13.09 -0.27
C ARG A 166 -6.57 11.67 -0.51
N ILE A 167 -6.54 10.84 0.55
CA ILE A 167 -6.24 9.42 0.44
C ILE A 167 -7.31 8.71 -0.39
N VAL A 168 -8.59 8.97 -0.10
CA VAL A 168 -9.72 8.41 -0.86
C VAL A 168 -9.67 8.85 -2.32
N GLU A 169 -9.53 10.15 -2.58
CA GLU A 169 -9.41 10.71 -3.93
C GLU A 169 -8.25 10.08 -4.73
N ALA A 170 -7.09 9.88 -4.09
CA ALA A 170 -5.94 9.26 -4.73
C ALA A 170 -6.21 7.81 -5.15
N ILE A 171 -6.81 7.01 -4.27
CA ILE A 171 -7.19 5.63 -4.58
C ILE A 171 -8.28 5.58 -5.66
N ASP A 172 -9.28 6.44 -5.58
CA ASP A 172 -10.36 6.50 -6.58
C ASP A 172 -9.86 6.96 -7.95
N ALA A 173 -8.92 7.89 -8.00
CA ALA A 173 -8.23 8.25 -9.25
C ALA A 173 -7.44 7.06 -9.81
N ALA A 174 -6.74 6.31 -8.97
CA ALA A 174 -5.97 5.12 -9.36
C ALA A 174 -6.86 3.94 -9.83
N ARG A 175 -8.15 3.93 -9.49
CA ARG A 175 -9.09 2.90 -9.98
C ARG A 175 -9.56 3.13 -11.40
N ARG A 176 -9.54 4.37 -11.88
CA ARG A 176 -10.10 4.71 -13.19
C ARG A 176 -9.23 4.07 -14.28
N PRO A 177 -9.83 3.38 -15.27
CA PRO A 177 -9.09 2.93 -16.44
C PRO A 177 -8.41 4.14 -17.09
N ARG A 178 -7.13 4.01 -17.47
CA ARG A 178 -6.56 5.00 -18.39
C ARG A 178 -7.27 4.87 -19.75
N PRO A 179 -7.52 6.01 -20.42
CA PRO A 179 -8.01 6.01 -21.80
C PRO A 179 -7.03 5.33 -22.75
#